data_AF-A0A526ZW79-F1
#
_entry.id   AF-A0A526ZW79-F1
#
_cell.length_a   1.000
_cell.length_b   1.000
_cell.length_c   1.000
_cell.angle_alpha   90.00
_cell.angle_beta   90.00
_cell.angle_gamma   90.00
#
_symmetry.space_group_name_H-M   'P 1'
#
loop_
_entity.id
_entity.type
_entity.pdbx_description
1 polymer ?
#
loop_
_entity_poly.entity_id
_entity_poly.type
_entity_poly.pdbx_seq_one_letter_code
_entity_poly.pdbx_strand_id
1 'polypeptide(L)'
;MTGGTGADTFVFNSMTDSKLAAKSRDVIQDFSTAQGDKVDVSAIDANSLTAGSQEFSFIGTSGFTHHAGELRYATVKGNALVYGDVDGNGTADFSMQLLHVASLHASDFIV
;
A
#
# COMPACT_ATOMS: atom_id res chain seq x y z
N MET A 1 3.12 -12.89 -4.05
CA MET A 1 3.08 -12.44 -5.45
C MET A 1 4.50 -12.22 -5.94
N THR A 2 4.76 -12.56 -7.20
CA THR A 2 6.04 -12.33 -7.89
C THR A 2 5.73 -11.78 -9.28
N GLY A 3 6.40 -10.71 -9.69
CA GLY A 3 6.28 -10.11 -11.03
C GLY A 3 7.27 -10.69 -12.03
N GLY A 4 8.47 -11.06 -11.56
CA GLY A 4 9.57 -11.52 -12.40
C GLY A 4 10.50 -10.38 -12.80
N THR A 5 10.85 -10.29 -14.09
CA THR A 5 11.77 -9.26 -14.60
C THR A 5 11.00 -8.24 -15.42
N GLY A 6 11.21 -6.96 -15.16
CA GLY A 6 10.59 -5.88 -15.92
C GLY A 6 9.96 -4.88 -14.99
N ALA A 7 9.13 -3.98 -15.55
CA ALA A 7 8.28 -3.09 -14.77
C ALA A 7 6.92 -3.77 -14.60
N ASP A 8 6.70 -4.37 -13.44
CA ASP A 8 5.49 -5.13 -13.13
C ASP A 8 4.49 -4.29 -12.32
N THR A 9 3.19 -4.56 -12.48
CA THR A 9 2.14 -3.90 -11.69
C THR A 9 1.44 -4.91 -10.80
N PHE A 10 1.52 -4.69 -9.50
CA PHE A 10 0.89 -5.50 -8.47
C PHE A 10 -0.44 -4.84 -8.07
N VAL A 11 -1.55 -5.41 -8.54
CA VAL A 11 -2.89 -4.84 -8.38
C VAL A 11 -3.56 -5.33 -7.10
N PHE A 12 -4.12 -4.40 -6.34
CA PHE A 12 -4.88 -4.64 -5.11
C PHE A 12 -6.30 -4.10 -5.27
N ASN A 13 -7.25 -5.01 -5.44
CA ASN A 13 -8.64 -4.65 -5.74
C ASN A 13 -9.51 -4.43 -4.51
N SER A 14 -9.12 -4.97 -3.35
CA SER A 14 -9.93 -4.85 -2.14
C SER A 14 -9.07 -4.90 -0.87
N MET A 15 -9.47 -4.10 0.12
CA MET A 15 -8.93 -4.18 1.48
C MET A 15 -9.18 -5.55 2.14
N THR A 16 -10.22 -6.27 1.71
CA THR A 16 -10.56 -7.58 2.28
C THR A 16 -9.58 -8.67 1.88
N ASP A 17 -8.87 -8.47 0.77
CA ASP A 17 -7.90 -9.42 0.23
C ASP A 17 -6.61 -9.40 1.06
N SER A 18 -6.29 -8.24 1.66
CA SER A 18 -5.12 -8.07 2.51
C SER A 18 -5.46 -7.50 3.87
N LYS A 19 -5.74 -8.40 4.82
CA LYS A 19 -6.04 -8.02 6.20
C LYS A 19 -4.78 -7.60 6.96
N LEU A 20 -4.95 -6.80 8.00
CA LEU A 20 -3.86 -6.29 8.85
C LEU A 20 -2.94 -7.37 9.41
N ALA A 21 -3.49 -8.54 9.74
CA ALA A 21 -2.74 -9.62 10.36
C ALA A 21 -1.71 -10.23 9.39
N ALA A 22 -0.49 -10.44 9.87
CA ALA A 22 0.63 -10.95 9.06
C ALA A 22 0.35 -12.28 8.33
N LYS A 23 -0.58 -13.10 8.82
CA LYS A 23 -0.95 -14.39 8.19
C LYS A 23 -1.89 -14.24 7.00
N SER A 24 -2.49 -13.08 6.82
CA SER A 24 -3.54 -12.78 5.84
C SER A 24 -3.24 -11.49 5.07
N ARG A 25 -1.98 -11.04 5.15
CA ARG A 25 -1.46 -9.89 4.45
C ARG A 25 -0.82 -10.38 3.16
N ASP A 26 -1.04 -9.69 2.07
CA ASP A 26 -0.35 -9.94 0.82
C ASP A 26 1.14 -9.61 0.91
N VAL A 27 1.94 -10.49 0.30
CA VAL A 27 3.40 -10.39 0.28
C VAL A 27 3.87 -10.37 -1.17
N ILE A 28 4.48 -9.27 -1.59
CA ILE A 28 5.18 -9.13 -2.86
C ILE A 28 6.65 -9.47 -2.61
N GLN A 29 7.19 -10.45 -3.35
CA GLN A 29 8.49 -11.03 -3.05
C GLN A 29 9.66 -10.36 -3.78
N ASP A 30 9.40 -9.71 -4.91
CA ASP A 30 10.40 -9.26 -5.88
C ASP A 30 10.19 -7.82 -6.36
N PHE A 31 9.45 -7.00 -5.60
CA PHE A 31 9.20 -5.60 -5.97
C PHE A 31 10.51 -4.81 -6.14
N SER A 32 10.59 -4.05 -7.22
CA SER A 32 11.77 -3.28 -7.60
C SER A 32 11.40 -1.90 -8.17
N THR A 33 11.52 -0.87 -7.32
CA THR A 33 11.44 0.53 -7.76
C THR A 33 12.41 0.82 -8.92
N ALA A 34 13.60 0.21 -8.91
CA ALA A 34 14.63 0.44 -9.93
C ALA A 34 14.24 -0.13 -11.30
N GLN A 35 13.45 -1.21 -11.34
CA GLN A 35 12.93 -1.77 -12.59
C GLN A 35 11.64 -1.08 -13.05
N GLY A 36 11.02 -0.27 -12.19
CA GLY A 36 9.83 0.51 -12.51
C GLY A 36 8.53 -0.12 -12.02
N ASP A 37 8.60 -1.09 -11.11
CA ASP A 37 7.42 -1.74 -10.56
C ASP A 37 6.46 -0.74 -9.91
N LYS A 38 5.17 -1.11 -9.93
CA LYS A 38 4.08 -0.33 -9.35
C LYS A 38 3.19 -1.19 -8.47
N VAL A 39 2.72 -0.59 -7.39
CA VAL A 39 1.60 -1.10 -6.60
C VAL A 39 0.37 -0.29 -7.01
N ASP A 40 -0.65 -0.97 -7.50
CA ASP A 40 -1.90 -0.34 -7.90
C ASP A 40 -2.96 -0.57 -6.81
N VAL A 41 -3.39 0.52 -6.18
CA VAL A 41 -4.46 0.55 -5.17
C VAL A 41 -5.65 1.41 -5.62
N SER A 42 -5.69 1.85 -6.88
CA SER A 42 -6.72 2.74 -7.42
C SER A 42 -8.13 2.14 -7.43
N ALA A 43 -8.23 0.82 -7.34
CA ALA A 43 -9.50 0.10 -7.21
C ALA A 43 -10.12 0.19 -5.80
N ILE A 44 -9.35 0.60 -4.79
CA ILE A 44 -9.82 0.74 -3.41
C ILE A 44 -10.29 2.18 -3.20
N ASP A 45 -11.52 2.33 -2.74
CA ASP A 45 -12.01 3.64 -2.30
C ASP A 45 -11.28 4.08 -1.03
N ALA A 46 -10.47 5.14 -1.15
CA ALA A 46 -9.64 5.65 -0.08
C ALA A 46 -10.45 6.36 1.02
N ASN A 47 -11.73 6.68 0.82
CA ASN A 47 -12.53 7.35 1.86
C ASN A 47 -13.96 6.81 1.94
N SER A 48 -14.15 5.85 2.83
CA SER A 48 -15.44 5.20 3.09
C SER A 48 -16.52 6.12 3.69
N LEU A 49 -16.15 7.33 4.13
CA LEU A 49 -17.08 8.30 4.73
C LEU A 49 -17.75 9.19 3.67
N THR A 50 -17.29 9.14 2.42
CA THR A 50 -17.81 9.95 1.32
C THR A 50 -18.29 9.07 0.18
N ALA A 51 -19.29 9.55 -0.56
CA ALA A 51 -19.76 8.82 -1.74
C ALA A 51 -18.80 9.04 -2.92
N GLY A 52 -18.50 7.97 -3.65
CA GLY A 52 -17.65 8.00 -4.84
C GLY A 52 -16.52 6.99 -4.72
N SER A 53 -15.45 7.20 -5.49
CA SER A 53 -14.16 6.53 -5.31
C SER A 53 -13.10 7.61 -5.13
N GLN A 54 -12.39 7.57 -4.02
CA GLN A 54 -11.35 8.54 -3.65
C GLN A 54 -9.97 7.92 -3.81
N GLU A 55 -9.00 8.73 -4.22
CA GLU A 55 -7.60 8.33 -4.36
C GLU A 55 -6.86 8.42 -3.02
N PHE A 56 -5.85 7.58 -2.83
CA PHE A 56 -4.98 7.65 -1.67
C PHE A 56 -3.95 8.79 -1.77
N SER A 57 -3.67 9.42 -0.63
CA SER A 57 -2.56 10.35 -0.45
C SER A 57 -1.36 9.64 0.20
N PHE A 58 -0.25 9.52 -0.53
CA PHE A 58 0.97 8.92 0.01
C PHE A 58 1.72 9.89 0.93
N ILE A 59 1.77 9.57 2.22
CA ILE A 59 2.42 10.38 3.27
C ILE A 59 3.82 9.88 3.65
N GLY A 60 4.36 8.93 2.89
CA GLY A 60 5.69 8.36 3.12
C GLY A 60 5.76 7.56 4.42
N THR A 61 6.71 7.89 5.29
CA THR A 61 6.91 7.21 6.58
C THR A 61 6.23 7.91 7.75
N SER A 62 5.53 9.01 7.51
CA SER A 62 4.80 9.78 8.53
C SER A 62 3.72 8.93 9.21
N GLY A 63 3.37 9.29 10.45
CA GLY A 63 2.20 8.74 11.12
C GLY A 63 0.90 9.17 10.42
N PHE A 64 -0.15 8.36 10.53
CA PHE A 64 -1.49 8.79 10.12
C PHE A 64 -1.90 10.04 10.89
N THR A 65 -2.62 10.93 10.22
CA THR A 65 -3.04 12.23 10.74
C THR A 65 -4.53 12.30 11.06
N HIS A 66 -5.21 11.14 11.10
CA HIS A 66 -6.67 11.01 11.29
C HIS A 66 -7.48 11.60 10.13
N HIS A 67 -6.94 11.45 8.91
CA HIS A 67 -7.62 11.79 7.67
C HIS A 67 -7.79 10.52 6.84
N ALA A 68 -9.02 10.25 6.39
CA ALA A 68 -9.27 9.13 5.50
C ALA A 68 -8.50 9.30 4.18
N GLY A 69 -8.04 8.20 3.63
CA GLY A 69 -7.32 8.11 2.37
C GLY A 69 -5.82 8.29 2.50
N GLU A 70 -5.25 8.14 3.69
CA GLU A 70 -3.80 8.18 3.86
C GLU A 70 -3.17 6.82 3.56
N LEU A 71 -2.10 6.84 2.76
CA LEU A 71 -1.26 5.67 2.47
C LEU A 71 0.15 5.93 2.97
N ARG A 72 0.70 5.01 3.77
CA ARG A 72 2.03 5.13 4.34
C ARG A 72 2.79 3.82 4.29
N TYR A 73 4.08 3.86 4.58
CA TYR A 73 4.86 2.65 4.82
C TYR A 73 5.79 2.76 6.02
N ALA A 74 6.28 1.61 6.47
CA ALA A 74 7.35 1.50 7.45
C ALA A 74 8.30 0.36 7.06
N THR A 75 9.60 0.55 7.27
CA THR A 75 10.60 -0.48 7.01
C THR A 75 10.79 -1.35 8.25
N VAL A 76 10.52 -2.65 8.15
CA VAL A 76 10.65 -3.63 9.24
C VAL A 76 11.51 -4.80 8.76
N LYS A 77 12.66 -5.01 9.43
CA LYS A 77 13.60 -6.11 9.11
C LYS A 77 14.00 -6.17 7.62
N GLY A 78 14.21 -5.01 6.99
CA GLY A 78 14.61 -4.91 5.58
C GLY A 78 13.47 -5.04 4.56
N ASN A 79 12.22 -5.08 5.00
CA ASN A 79 11.04 -5.11 4.15
C ASN A 79 10.20 -3.85 4.34
N ALA A 80 9.48 -3.41 3.31
CA ALA A 80 8.52 -2.32 3.45
C ALA A 80 7.14 -2.90 3.77
N LEU A 81 6.53 -2.42 4.85
CA LEU A 81 5.14 -2.69 5.18
C LEU A 81 4.33 -1.45 4.84
N VAL A 82 3.45 -1.56 3.86
CA VAL A 82 2.55 -0.49 3.44
C VAL A 82 1.24 -0.63 4.20
N TYR A 83 0.61 0.49 4.54
CA TYR A 83 -0.63 0.60 5.29
C TYR A 83 -1.50 1.69 4.70
N GLY A 84 -2.81 1.47 4.65
CA GLY A 84 -3.79 2.51 4.32
C GLY A 84 -4.85 2.66 5.41
N ASP A 85 -5.30 3.89 5.62
CA ASP A 85 -6.41 4.30 6.50
C ASP A 85 -7.51 4.90 5.63
N VAL A 86 -8.69 4.27 5.59
CA VAL A 86 -9.82 4.65 4.73
C VAL A 86 -11.03 5.21 5.49
N ASP A 87 -11.03 5.09 6.82
CA ASP A 87 -12.08 5.64 7.68
C ASP A 87 -11.60 6.86 8.48
N GLY A 88 -10.31 7.21 8.39
CA GLY A 88 -9.69 8.36 9.02
C GLY A 88 -9.51 8.20 10.53
N ASN A 89 -9.57 6.98 11.07
CA ASN A 89 -9.46 6.76 12.50
C ASN A 89 -8.01 6.84 13.01
N GLY A 90 -7.01 6.96 12.13
CA GLY A 90 -5.58 7.01 12.46
C GLY A 90 -4.93 5.63 12.64
N THR A 91 -5.65 4.57 12.28
CA THR A 91 -5.22 3.17 12.32
C THR A 91 -5.28 2.61 10.91
N ALA A 92 -4.37 1.71 10.59
CA ALA A 92 -4.42 1.03 9.31
C ALA A 92 -5.67 0.14 9.23
N ASP A 93 -6.37 0.17 8.09
CA ASP A 93 -7.49 -0.69 7.76
C ASP A 93 -7.06 -1.90 6.92
N PHE A 94 -6.03 -1.71 6.10
CA PHE A 94 -5.38 -2.78 5.36
C PHE A 94 -3.86 -2.58 5.36
N SER A 95 -3.16 -3.61 4.90
CA SER A 95 -1.70 -3.55 4.82
C SER A 95 -1.16 -4.49 3.78
N MET A 96 0.08 -4.30 3.32
CA MET A 96 0.81 -5.26 2.48
C MET A 96 2.29 -5.24 2.83
N GLN A 97 3.03 -6.26 2.39
CA GLN A 97 4.46 -6.35 2.62
C GLN A 97 5.22 -6.55 1.31
N LEU A 98 6.24 -5.72 1.10
CA LEU A 98 7.16 -5.81 -0.02
C LEU A 98 8.52 -6.27 0.52
N LEU A 99 8.96 -7.45 0.10
CA LEU A 99 10.21 -8.04 0.59
C LEU A 99 11.42 -7.34 0.00
N HIS A 100 12.47 -7.16 0.82
CA HIS A 100 13.75 -6.57 0.42
C HIS A 100 13.67 -5.13 -0.10
N VAL A 101 12.56 -4.43 0.17
CA VAL A 101 12.36 -3.03 -0.18
C VAL A 101 12.69 -2.15 1.02
N ALA A 102 13.69 -1.28 0.86
CA ALA A 102 14.15 -0.38 1.92
C ALA A 102 13.44 0.98 1.91
N SER A 103 12.98 1.43 0.74
CA SER A 103 12.34 2.73 0.53
C SER A 103 11.28 2.63 -0.57
N LEU A 104 10.22 3.41 -0.42
CA LEU A 104 9.15 3.58 -1.42
C LEU A 104 8.92 5.07 -1.65
N HIS A 105 8.54 5.41 -2.88
CA HIS A 105 8.20 6.76 -3.31
C HIS A 105 6.74 6.85 -3.73
N ALA A 106 6.18 8.06 -3.77
CA ALA A 106 4.81 8.27 -4.26
C ALA A 106 4.64 7.72 -5.69
N SER A 107 5.68 7.85 -6.53
CA SER A 107 5.68 7.33 -7.89
C SER A 107 5.58 5.82 -7.99
N ASP A 108 5.79 5.07 -6.90
CA ASP A 108 5.70 3.61 -6.87
C ASP A 108 4.25 3.13 -6.74
N PHE A 109 3.31 4.05 -6.53
CA PHE A 109 1.89 3.76 -6.38
C PHE A 109 1.08 4.34 -7.52
N ILE A 110 0.08 3.58 -7.95
CA ILE A 110 -1.06 4.05 -8.74
C ILE A 110 -2.22 4.18 -7.76
N VAL A 111 -2.73 5.39 -7.61
CA VAL A 111 -3.76 5.77 -6.62
C VAL A 111 -4.96 6.39 -7.31
#